data_AF-A0A441XE49-F1
#
_entry.id   AF-A0A441XE49-F1
#
_cell.length_a   1.000
_cell.length_b   1.000
_cell.length_c   1.000
_cell.angle_alpha   90.00
_cell.angle_beta   90.00
_cell.angle_gamma   90.00
#
_symmetry.space_group_name_H-M   'P 1'
#
loop_
_entity.id
_entity.type
_entity.pdbx_description
1 polymer ?
#
loop_
_entity_poly.entity_id
_entity_poly.type
_entity_poly.pdbx_seq_one_letter_code
_entity_poly.pdbx_strand_id
1 'polypeptide(L)'
;IDVTLVMSHLARADEPEHPANEQQRLEFERLRRMLPPAPASLANSSGIFLGQPFHYDLARPGAALYGINPTPAQENPMLPVVRLQAKIIQTRSLERGAGVGYGHIFHVTDSLIAATISLGYADGWHRRAASAAWFENVRLPFLGRVSMDSIVLDISALPPGRLKAGDLVELIGPSQTVDQAAGHAGTIGYEILTSLGHRFHRRYVNG
;
A
#
# COMPACT_ATOMS: atom_id res chain seq x y z
N ILE A 1 -37.74 -18.96 4.26
CA ILE A 1 -36.49 -18.18 4.35
C ILE A 1 -36.86 -16.77 3.94
N ASP A 2 -36.53 -15.78 4.76
CA ASP A 2 -36.67 -14.38 4.41
C ASP A 2 -35.36 -13.92 3.75
N VAL A 3 -35.40 -13.62 2.45
CA VAL A 3 -34.21 -13.27 1.67
C VAL A 3 -34.03 -11.76 1.71
N THR A 4 -33.02 -11.30 2.43
CA THR A 4 -32.78 -9.86 2.64
C THR A 4 -31.88 -9.23 1.57
N LEU A 5 -31.03 -10.04 0.90
CA LEU A 5 -30.09 -9.57 -0.11
C LEU A 5 -29.64 -10.73 -1.01
N VAL A 6 -29.62 -10.50 -2.32
CA VAL A 6 -28.93 -11.38 -3.28
C VAL A 6 -27.59 -10.72 -3.63
N MET A 7 -26.49 -11.45 -3.46
CA MET A 7 -25.15 -10.87 -3.63
C MET A 7 -24.22 -11.75 -4.47
N SER A 8 -23.31 -11.08 -5.17
CA SER A 8 -22.13 -11.67 -5.81
C SER A 8 -20.97 -10.69 -5.73
N HIS A 9 -19.80 -11.03 -6.29
CA HIS A 9 -18.59 -10.21 -6.25
C HIS A 9 -17.87 -10.21 -7.59
N LEU A 10 -17.53 -9.03 -8.09
CA LEU A 10 -16.81 -8.88 -9.36
C LEU A 10 -15.37 -9.36 -9.23
N ALA A 11 -14.89 -10.06 -10.25
CA ALA A 11 -13.53 -10.62 -10.27
C ALA A 11 -12.47 -9.71 -10.91
N ARG A 12 -12.87 -8.82 -11.84
CA ARG A 12 -11.95 -7.96 -12.61
C ARG A 12 -12.45 -6.51 -12.69
N ALA A 13 -13.09 -6.04 -11.62
CA ALA A 13 -13.64 -4.69 -11.58
C ALA A 13 -12.56 -3.61 -11.61
N ASP A 14 -11.34 -3.95 -11.20
CA ASP A 14 -10.12 -3.15 -11.28
C ASP A 14 -9.59 -2.99 -12.72
N GLU A 15 -10.19 -3.71 -13.68
CA GLU A 15 -9.93 -3.61 -15.12
C GLU A 15 -11.21 -3.20 -15.85
N PRO A 16 -11.51 -1.88 -15.96
CA PRO A 16 -12.85 -1.41 -16.34
C PRO A 16 -13.35 -1.92 -17.69
N GLU A 17 -12.43 -2.08 -18.65
CA GLU A 17 -12.74 -2.53 -20.01
C GLU A 17 -12.84 -4.06 -20.14
N HIS A 18 -12.59 -4.82 -19.07
CA HIS A 18 -12.54 -6.26 -19.16
C HIS A 18 -13.95 -6.86 -19.40
N PRO A 19 -14.18 -7.66 -20.47
CA PRO A 19 -15.51 -8.14 -20.84
C PRO A 19 -16.17 -9.05 -19.78
N ALA A 20 -15.36 -9.68 -18.90
CA ALA A 20 -15.91 -10.48 -17.81
C ALA A 20 -16.77 -9.67 -16.83
N ASN A 21 -16.58 -8.35 -16.72
CA ASN A 21 -17.40 -7.52 -15.84
C ASN A 21 -18.87 -7.55 -16.29
N GLU A 22 -19.11 -7.34 -17.58
CA GLU A 22 -20.45 -7.39 -18.14
C GLU A 22 -21.00 -8.82 -18.16
N GLN A 23 -20.18 -9.83 -18.47
CA GLN A 23 -20.60 -11.23 -18.42
C GLN A 23 -21.05 -11.64 -17.00
N GLN A 24 -20.30 -11.27 -15.97
CA GLN A 24 -20.67 -11.51 -14.57
C GLN A 24 -21.96 -10.76 -14.19
N ARG A 25 -22.13 -9.51 -14.64
CA ARG A 25 -23.34 -8.71 -14.40
C ARG A 25 -24.58 -9.38 -15.00
N LEU A 26 -24.50 -9.83 -16.26
CA LEU A 26 -25.61 -10.50 -16.96
C LEU A 26 -25.95 -11.85 -16.32
N GLU A 27 -24.96 -12.64 -15.91
CA GLU A 27 -25.20 -13.92 -15.25
C GLU A 27 -25.77 -13.74 -13.85
N PHE A 28 -25.29 -12.73 -13.10
CA PHE A 28 -25.87 -12.35 -11.81
C PHE A 28 -27.35 -11.98 -11.95
N GLU A 29 -27.70 -11.18 -12.97
CA GLU A 29 -29.09 -10.84 -13.29
C GLU A 29 -29.94 -12.08 -13.61
N ARG A 30 -29.42 -12.99 -14.43
CA ARG A 30 -30.11 -14.23 -14.79
C ARG A 30 -30.40 -15.09 -13.57
N LEU A 31 -29.40 -15.31 -12.72
CA LEU A 31 -29.52 -16.13 -11.52
C LEU A 31 -30.41 -15.49 -10.46
N ARG A 32 -30.30 -14.17 -10.25
CA ARG A 32 -31.12 -13.43 -9.29
C ARG A 32 -32.62 -13.57 -9.57
N ARG A 33 -33.03 -13.59 -10.84
CA ARG A 33 -34.44 -13.79 -11.23
C ARG A 33 -34.99 -15.19 -10.89
N MET A 34 -34.12 -16.15 -10.59
CA MET A 34 -34.51 -17.49 -10.15
C MET A 34 -34.68 -17.60 -8.63
N LEU A 35 -34.38 -16.53 -7.89
CA LEU A 35 -34.49 -16.46 -6.44
C LEU A 35 -35.69 -15.61 -6.01
N PRO A 36 -36.15 -15.71 -4.74
CA PRO A 36 -37.14 -14.78 -4.21
C PRO A 36 -36.72 -13.31 -4.39
N PRO A 37 -37.65 -12.40 -4.71
CA PRO A 37 -37.34 -10.98 -4.86
C PRO A 37 -36.70 -10.40 -3.60
N ALA A 38 -35.53 -9.79 -3.76
CA ALA A 38 -34.79 -9.10 -2.72
C ALA A 38 -33.88 -8.03 -3.34
N PRO A 39 -33.40 -7.05 -2.55
CA PRO A 39 -32.32 -6.15 -2.96
C PRO A 39 -31.11 -6.91 -3.48
N ALA A 40 -30.30 -6.25 -4.30
CA ALA A 40 -29.13 -6.81 -4.97
C ALA A 40 -27.84 -6.06 -4.62
N SER A 41 -26.72 -6.79 -4.58
CA SER A 41 -25.41 -6.21 -4.32
C SER A 41 -24.30 -6.89 -5.12
N LEU A 42 -23.63 -6.13 -6.00
CA LEU A 42 -22.55 -6.64 -6.85
C LEU A 42 -21.26 -5.82 -6.71
N ALA A 43 -21.35 -4.49 -6.72
CA ALA A 43 -20.20 -3.60 -6.74
C ALA A 43 -19.33 -3.69 -5.47
N ASN A 44 -18.06 -4.02 -5.67
CA ASN A 44 -16.98 -3.76 -4.71
C ASN A 44 -16.38 -2.35 -4.96
N SER A 45 -15.25 -2.01 -4.33
CA SER A 45 -14.60 -0.70 -4.49
C SER A 45 -14.47 -0.26 -5.95
N SER A 46 -13.89 -1.10 -6.82
CA SER A 46 -13.72 -0.78 -8.24
C SER A 46 -15.03 -0.89 -9.02
N GLY A 47 -15.92 -1.81 -8.62
CA GLY A 47 -17.24 -1.98 -9.23
C GLY A 47 -18.12 -0.72 -9.17
N ILE A 48 -17.92 0.13 -8.17
CA ILE A 48 -18.59 1.44 -8.06
C ILE A 48 -18.26 2.34 -9.26
N PHE A 49 -17.07 2.20 -9.84
CA PHE A 49 -16.58 3.04 -10.93
C PHE A 49 -16.85 2.44 -12.33
N LEU A 50 -17.54 1.29 -12.43
CA LEU A 50 -17.94 0.68 -13.70
C LEU A 50 -19.25 1.27 -14.28
N GLY A 51 -19.89 2.18 -13.54
CA GLY A 51 -21.12 2.86 -13.94
C GLY A 51 -22.39 2.28 -13.30
N GLN A 52 -23.49 3.01 -13.50
CA GLN A 52 -24.79 2.77 -12.86
C GLN A 52 -25.33 1.32 -12.95
N PRO A 53 -25.14 0.56 -14.06
CA PRO A 53 -25.61 -0.82 -14.13
C PRO A 53 -25.03 -1.79 -13.09
N PHE A 54 -23.90 -1.44 -12.47
CA PHE A 54 -23.21 -2.29 -11.48
C PHE A 54 -23.57 -1.96 -10.02
N HIS A 55 -24.25 -0.84 -9.76
CA HIS A 55 -24.47 -0.32 -8.40
C HIS A 55 -25.50 -1.13 -7.61
N TYR A 56 -26.58 -1.55 -8.27
CA TYR A 56 -27.73 -2.20 -7.63
C TYR A 56 -28.21 -1.43 -6.38
N ASP A 57 -28.74 -2.12 -5.39
CA ASP A 57 -29.32 -1.52 -4.19
C ASP A 57 -28.27 -1.26 -3.10
N LEU A 58 -27.14 -1.98 -3.12
CA LEU A 58 -26.06 -1.84 -2.14
C LEU A 58 -24.69 -2.05 -2.78
N ALA A 59 -23.85 -1.02 -2.75
CA ALA A 59 -22.41 -1.13 -3.04
C ALA A 59 -21.62 -1.48 -1.77
N ARG A 60 -20.46 -2.12 -1.93
CA ARG A 60 -19.62 -2.61 -0.82
C ARG A 60 -18.17 -2.11 -0.95
N PRO A 61 -17.92 -0.79 -0.80
CA PRO A 61 -16.56 -0.26 -0.84
C PRO A 61 -15.75 -0.76 0.36
N GLY A 62 -14.54 -1.24 0.10
CA GLY A 62 -13.58 -1.66 1.12
C GLY A 62 -12.30 -0.86 0.96
N ALA A 63 -11.43 -1.33 0.06
CA ALA A 63 -10.15 -0.67 -0.26
C ALA A 63 -10.28 0.85 -0.51
N ALA A 64 -11.29 1.29 -1.27
CA ALA A 64 -11.52 2.70 -1.57
C ALA A 64 -11.72 3.55 -0.31
N LEU A 65 -12.45 3.04 0.70
CA LEU A 65 -12.64 3.76 1.97
C LEU A 65 -11.32 4.03 2.70
N TYR A 66 -10.29 3.23 2.41
CA TYR A 66 -8.96 3.36 2.99
C TYR A 66 -7.95 4.04 2.05
N GLY A 67 -8.43 4.78 1.05
CA GLY A 67 -7.59 5.58 0.17
C GLY A 67 -6.83 4.79 -0.90
N ILE A 68 -7.06 3.48 -1.02
CA ILE A 68 -6.48 2.65 -2.09
C ILE A 68 -7.20 2.95 -3.40
N ASN A 69 -6.45 3.10 -4.49
CA ASN A 69 -7.00 3.44 -5.80
C ASN A 69 -7.96 2.36 -6.35
N PRO A 70 -9.27 2.65 -6.48
CA PRO A 70 -10.22 1.73 -7.09
C PRO A 70 -10.14 1.71 -8.63
N THR A 71 -9.42 2.65 -9.23
CA THR A 71 -9.25 2.84 -10.69
C THR A 71 -7.76 2.85 -11.04
N PRO A 72 -7.05 1.71 -11.00
CA PRO A 72 -5.58 1.65 -11.02
C PRO A 72 -4.91 2.25 -12.27
N ALA A 73 -5.64 2.34 -13.40
CA ALA A 73 -5.16 2.97 -14.64
C ALA A 73 -5.40 4.50 -14.70
N GLN A 74 -6.04 5.08 -13.68
CA GLN A 74 -6.43 6.49 -13.62
C GLN A 74 -5.91 7.13 -12.33
N GLU A 75 -5.99 8.46 -12.26
CA GLU A 75 -5.73 9.20 -11.03
C GLU A 75 -6.66 8.69 -9.91
N ASN A 76 -6.09 8.49 -8.72
CA ASN A 76 -6.85 7.96 -7.59
C ASN A 76 -7.86 9.02 -7.09
N PRO A 77 -9.18 8.77 -7.19
CA PRO A 77 -10.19 9.72 -6.73
C PRO A 77 -10.33 9.75 -5.19
N MET A 78 -9.67 8.84 -4.48
CA MET A 78 -9.78 8.72 -3.03
C MET A 78 -8.76 9.58 -2.30
N LEU A 79 -9.16 10.09 -1.14
CA LEU A 79 -8.24 10.78 -0.24
C LEU A 79 -7.36 9.77 0.53
N PRO A 80 -6.08 10.09 0.78
CA PRO A 80 -5.23 9.26 1.63
C PRO A 80 -5.70 9.36 3.09
N VAL A 81 -5.82 8.21 3.76
CA VAL A 81 -6.29 8.15 5.16
C VAL A 81 -5.23 7.65 6.15
N VAL A 82 -4.08 7.16 5.65
CA VAL A 82 -2.97 6.64 6.46
C VAL A 82 -1.70 7.40 6.13
N ARG A 83 -0.99 7.82 7.18
CA ARG A 83 0.42 8.22 7.10
C ARG A 83 1.25 7.23 7.90
N LEU A 84 2.31 6.70 7.31
CA LEU A 84 3.26 5.79 7.94
C LEU A 84 4.63 6.44 7.99
N GLN A 85 5.20 6.53 9.19
CA GLN A 85 6.51 7.11 9.41
C GLN A 85 7.33 6.21 10.34
N ALA A 86 8.65 6.22 10.16
CA ALA A 86 9.59 5.48 11.00
C ALA A 86 10.68 6.42 11.52
N LYS A 87 11.14 6.17 12.75
CA LYS A 87 12.24 6.95 13.34
C LYS A 87 13.60 6.47 12.84
N ILE A 88 14.52 7.40 12.62
CA ILE A 88 15.94 7.12 12.50
C ILE A 88 16.49 6.68 13.87
N ILE A 89 17.15 5.53 13.91
CA ILE A 89 17.85 5.02 15.09
C ILE A 89 19.28 5.56 15.13
N GLN A 90 19.98 5.54 13.99
CA GLN A 90 21.36 5.98 13.86
C GLN A 90 21.72 6.30 12.41
N THR A 91 22.81 7.03 12.23
CA THR A 91 23.45 7.30 10.93
C THR A 91 24.91 6.85 10.96
N ARG A 92 25.43 6.34 9.83
CA ARG A 92 26.81 5.85 9.71
C ARG A 92 27.37 6.17 8.32
N SER A 93 28.65 6.57 8.26
CA SER A 93 29.39 6.57 7.00
C SER A 93 29.83 5.15 6.66
N LEU A 94 29.66 4.75 5.41
CA LEU A 94 30.07 3.45 4.89
C LEU A 94 31.08 3.65 3.77
N GLU A 95 32.19 2.92 3.85
CA GLU A 95 33.26 2.97 2.85
C GLU A 95 33.02 1.97 1.71
N ARG A 96 33.70 2.19 0.58
CA ARG A 96 33.70 1.26 -0.56
C ARG A 96 33.99 -0.18 -0.11
N GLY A 97 33.21 -1.12 -0.62
CA GLY A 97 33.33 -2.56 -0.33
C GLY A 97 32.55 -3.01 0.91
N ALA A 98 32.00 -2.11 1.72
CA ALA A 98 31.14 -2.49 2.83
C ALA A 98 29.86 -3.19 2.35
N GLY A 99 29.58 -4.38 2.88
CA GLY A 99 28.33 -5.09 2.62
C GLY A 99 27.23 -4.69 3.62
N VAL A 100 26.01 -4.43 3.13
CA VAL A 100 24.89 -3.96 3.96
C VAL A 100 23.84 -5.05 4.18
N GLY A 101 23.51 -5.28 5.44
CA GLY A 101 22.43 -6.18 5.87
C GLY A 101 22.69 -7.66 5.60
N TYR A 102 21.63 -8.46 5.71
CA TYR A 102 21.73 -9.93 5.61
C TYR A 102 22.19 -10.42 4.24
N GLY A 103 23.26 -11.23 4.26
CA GLY A 103 23.84 -11.84 3.06
C GLY A 103 24.51 -10.84 2.12
N HIS A 104 24.73 -9.60 2.58
CA HIS A 104 25.43 -8.55 1.84
C HIS A 104 24.98 -8.41 0.38
N ILE A 105 23.65 -8.45 0.14
CA ILE A 105 23.14 -8.34 -1.24
C ILE A 105 23.39 -6.95 -1.84
N PHE A 106 23.67 -5.97 -0.99
CA PHE A 106 24.12 -4.64 -1.38
C PHE A 106 25.56 -4.45 -0.91
N HIS A 107 26.42 -3.98 -1.82
CA HIS A 107 27.78 -3.58 -1.54
C HIS A 107 27.96 -2.12 -1.95
N VAL A 108 28.60 -1.36 -1.08
CA VAL A 108 28.89 0.05 -1.29
C VAL A 108 29.94 0.18 -2.41
N THR A 109 29.58 0.85 -3.52
CA THR A 109 30.51 1.08 -4.65
C THR A 109 31.41 2.28 -4.44
N ASP A 110 30.89 3.33 -3.78
CA ASP A 110 31.59 4.54 -3.38
C ASP A 110 31.12 4.95 -1.98
N SER A 111 31.92 5.72 -1.24
CA SER A 111 31.57 6.12 0.13
C SER A 111 30.18 6.78 0.19
N LEU A 112 29.32 6.33 1.11
CA LEU A 112 27.95 6.83 1.27
C LEU A 112 27.58 7.00 2.74
N ILE A 113 26.52 7.75 3.01
CA ILE A 113 25.96 7.90 4.37
C ILE A 113 24.68 7.08 4.45
N ALA A 114 24.63 6.17 5.41
CA ALA A 114 23.48 5.31 5.66
C ALA A 114 22.75 5.71 6.93
N ALA A 115 21.43 5.51 6.96
CA ALA A 115 20.60 5.61 8.15
C ALA A 115 19.90 4.28 8.45
N THR A 116 19.81 3.89 9.71
CA THR A 116 18.98 2.75 10.14
C THR A 116 17.68 3.26 10.71
N ILE A 117 16.54 2.73 10.26
CA ILE A 117 15.21 3.09 10.76
C ILE A 117 14.58 2.00 11.61
N SER A 118 13.72 2.40 12.54
CA SER A 118 12.94 1.52 13.42
C SER A 118 11.68 1.02 12.72
N LEU A 119 11.86 0.22 11.67
CA LEU A 119 10.80 -0.45 10.93
C LEU A 119 11.37 -1.71 10.30
N GLY A 120 10.66 -2.83 10.43
CA GLY A 120 11.02 -4.07 9.77
C GLY A 120 9.81 -4.95 9.43
N TYR A 121 10.09 -6.20 9.06
CA TYR A 121 9.02 -7.11 8.65
C TYR A 121 8.13 -7.58 9.80
N ALA A 122 8.58 -7.52 11.06
CA ALA A 122 7.74 -7.83 12.20
C ALA A 122 6.72 -6.72 12.51
N ASP A 123 6.92 -5.52 11.95
CA ASP A 123 5.94 -4.44 11.98
C ASP A 123 4.95 -4.53 10.81
N GLY A 124 5.17 -5.45 9.86
CA GLY A 124 4.29 -5.65 8.71
C GLY A 124 4.84 -5.17 7.37
N TRP A 125 6.08 -4.68 7.31
CA TRP A 125 6.69 -4.28 6.03
C TRP A 125 7.25 -5.49 5.26
N HIS A 126 6.90 -5.65 3.99
CA HIS A 126 7.28 -6.85 3.22
C HIS A 126 8.80 -7.04 3.12
N ARG A 127 9.27 -8.22 3.53
CA ARG A 127 10.72 -8.52 3.62
C ARG A 127 11.48 -8.37 2.31
N ARG A 128 10.83 -8.64 1.18
CA ARG A 128 11.41 -8.60 -0.16
C ARG A 128 11.25 -7.25 -0.85
N ALA A 129 10.60 -6.28 -0.21
CA ALA A 129 10.33 -4.98 -0.83
C ALA A 129 11.64 -4.23 -1.11
N ALA A 130 11.94 -4.01 -2.38
CA ALA A 130 12.87 -2.98 -2.80
C ALA A 130 12.09 -1.67 -2.82
N SER A 131 12.35 -0.77 -1.86
CA SER A 131 11.54 0.43 -1.68
C SER A 131 12.40 1.63 -1.34
N ALA A 132 11.75 2.73 -0.97
CA ALA A 132 12.37 3.93 -0.46
C ALA A 132 11.53 4.50 0.68
N ALA A 133 12.21 5.23 1.57
CA ALA A 133 11.57 6.18 2.45
C ALA A 133 11.73 7.60 1.86
N TRP A 134 11.03 8.56 2.44
CA TRP A 134 11.08 9.95 2.01
C TRP A 134 11.33 10.88 3.18
N PHE A 135 12.09 11.94 2.94
CA PHE A 135 12.32 13.00 3.91
C PHE A 135 12.35 14.34 3.16
N GLU A 136 11.45 15.26 3.50
CA GLU A 136 11.33 16.56 2.80
C GLU A 136 11.25 16.44 1.28
N ASN A 137 10.45 15.49 0.78
CA ASN A 137 10.35 15.15 -0.64
C ASN A 137 11.66 14.65 -1.30
N VAL A 138 12.67 14.29 -0.51
CA VAL A 138 13.87 13.58 -1.00
C VAL A 138 13.68 12.08 -0.82
N ARG A 139 13.86 11.33 -1.90
CA ARG A 139 13.80 9.87 -1.92
C ARG A 139 15.06 9.26 -1.32
N LEU A 140 14.88 8.36 -0.35
CA LEU A 140 15.94 7.67 0.39
C LEU A 140 15.83 6.15 0.13
N PRO A 141 16.59 5.59 -0.83
CA PRO A 141 16.49 4.19 -1.23
C PRO A 141 16.85 3.23 -0.09
N PHE A 142 16.22 2.06 -0.06
CA PHE A 142 16.62 0.99 0.85
C PHE A 142 17.96 0.37 0.43
N LEU A 143 18.79 0.04 1.40
CA LEU A 143 20.06 -0.67 1.23
C LEU A 143 19.96 -2.07 1.80
N GLY A 144 20.13 -3.08 0.95
CA GLY A 144 20.08 -4.48 1.35
C GLY A 144 18.66 -4.97 1.68
N ARG A 145 18.56 -5.94 2.58
CA ARG A 145 17.28 -6.57 2.95
C ARG A 145 16.63 -5.87 4.14
N VAL A 146 15.30 -5.88 4.15
CA VAL A 146 14.49 -5.58 5.33
C VAL A 146 14.77 -6.64 6.42
N SER A 147 15.13 -6.19 7.61
CA SER A 147 15.35 -7.03 8.80
C SER A 147 14.07 -7.11 9.64
N MET A 148 14.11 -7.86 10.75
CA MET A 148 12.93 -8.05 11.61
C MET A 148 12.37 -6.72 12.11
N ASP A 149 13.26 -5.84 12.58
CA ASP A 149 12.91 -4.59 13.26
C ASP A 149 13.61 -3.36 12.65
N SER A 150 14.33 -3.53 11.53
CA SER A 150 15.10 -2.45 10.93
C SER A 150 15.27 -2.53 9.42
N ILE A 151 15.42 -1.34 8.83
CA ILE A 151 15.73 -1.12 7.41
C ILE A 151 16.89 -0.13 7.36
N VAL A 152 17.80 -0.31 6.40
CA VAL A 152 18.89 0.63 6.14
C VAL A 152 18.53 1.47 4.91
N LEU A 153 18.76 2.77 4.98
CA LEU A 153 18.51 3.74 3.91
C LEU A 153 19.82 4.36 3.45
N ASP A 154 19.94 4.68 2.16
CA ASP A 154 20.93 5.62 1.65
C ASP A 154 20.41 7.04 1.83
N ILE A 155 21.15 7.85 2.57
CA ILE A 155 20.81 9.24 2.87
C ILE A 155 21.79 10.24 2.26
N SER A 156 22.63 9.80 1.32
CA SER A 156 23.67 10.61 0.69
C SER A 156 23.12 11.77 -0.15
N ALA A 157 21.84 11.71 -0.54
CA ALA A 157 21.14 12.80 -1.21
C ALA A 157 20.85 14.00 -0.29
N LEU A 158 21.03 13.85 1.03
CA LEU A 158 20.82 14.91 2.01
C LEU A 158 22.15 15.56 2.41
N PRO A 159 22.15 16.84 2.79
CA PRO A 159 23.31 17.48 3.40
C PRO A 159 23.76 16.72 4.66
N PRO A 160 25.08 16.63 4.94
CA PRO A 160 25.58 15.98 6.14
C PRO A 160 24.93 16.53 7.42
N GLY A 161 24.43 15.62 8.28
CA GLY A 161 23.77 15.99 9.53
C GLY A 161 22.33 16.52 9.38
N ARG A 162 21.78 16.62 8.16
CA ARG A 162 20.38 17.03 7.95
C ARG A 162 19.41 16.06 8.60
N LEU A 163 19.70 14.77 8.51
CA LEU A 163 18.90 13.72 9.11
C LEU A 163 19.67 13.09 10.26
N LYS A 164 19.06 12.99 11.44
CA LYS A 164 19.69 12.50 12.67
C LYS A 164 18.78 11.53 13.42
N ALA A 165 19.36 10.85 14.42
CA ALA A 165 18.60 9.96 15.31
C ALA A 165 17.40 10.69 15.93
N GLY A 166 16.24 10.02 15.93
CA GLY A 166 14.96 10.56 16.39
C GLY A 166 14.11 11.22 15.31
N ASP A 167 14.70 11.66 14.18
CA ASP A 167 13.94 12.22 13.07
C ASP A 167 13.03 11.17 12.44
N LEU A 168 11.94 11.61 11.80
CA LEU A 168 10.97 10.75 11.13
C LEU A 168 11.18 10.78 9.62
N VAL A 169 11.22 9.61 9.01
CA VAL A 169 11.09 9.44 7.56
C VAL A 169 9.72 8.89 7.22
N GLU A 170 9.23 9.20 6.03
CA GLU A 170 7.93 8.80 5.52
C GLU A 170 8.02 7.53 4.66
N LEU A 171 7.11 6.58 4.89
CA LEU A 171 6.97 5.37 4.09
C LEU A 171 5.64 5.37 3.31
N ILE A 172 4.60 5.98 3.89
CA ILE A 172 3.30 6.22 3.24
C ILE A 172 2.86 7.63 3.64
N GLY A 173 2.50 8.45 2.66
CA GLY A 173 2.08 9.84 2.85
C GLY A 173 2.09 10.62 1.54
N PRO A 174 2.18 11.96 1.60
CA PRO A 174 2.16 12.81 0.40
C PRO A 174 3.26 12.52 -0.62
N SER A 175 4.45 12.06 -0.18
CA SER A 175 5.56 11.75 -1.09
C SER A 175 5.46 10.33 -1.68
N GLN A 176 4.67 9.45 -1.07
CA GLN A 176 4.50 8.07 -1.50
C GLN A 176 3.14 7.51 -1.08
N THR A 177 2.26 7.26 -2.05
CA THR A 177 0.96 6.63 -1.77
C THR A 177 1.12 5.17 -1.39
N VAL A 178 0.08 4.59 -0.79
CA VAL A 178 0.05 3.16 -0.45
C VAL A 178 0.18 2.28 -1.70
N ASP A 179 -0.42 2.68 -2.82
CA ASP A 179 -0.36 1.96 -4.09
C ASP A 179 1.05 2.01 -4.70
N GLN A 180 1.74 3.15 -4.59
CA GLN A 180 3.15 3.26 -5.00
C GLN A 180 4.06 2.38 -4.13
N ALA A 181 3.86 2.38 -2.81
CA ALA A 181 4.58 1.51 -1.90
C ALA A 181 4.35 0.02 -2.24
N ALA A 182 3.10 -0.35 -2.56
CA ALA A 182 2.73 -1.70 -2.95
C ALA A 182 3.38 -2.12 -4.29
N GLY A 183 3.37 -1.23 -5.29
CA GLY A 183 4.04 -1.46 -6.58
C GLY A 183 5.53 -1.76 -6.43
N HIS A 184 6.23 -1.00 -5.58
CA HIS A 184 7.64 -1.27 -5.24
C HIS A 184 7.85 -2.62 -4.53
N ALA A 185 6.86 -3.06 -3.74
CA ALA A 185 6.89 -4.35 -3.05
C ALA A 185 6.40 -5.53 -3.91
N GLY A 186 5.90 -5.28 -5.12
CA GLY A 186 5.31 -6.31 -5.99
C GLY A 186 3.98 -6.85 -5.48
N THR A 187 3.19 -6.01 -4.82
CA THR A 187 1.86 -6.34 -4.27
C THR A 187 0.85 -5.20 -4.50
N ILE A 188 -0.31 -5.27 -3.85
CA ILE A 188 -1.41 -4.29 -3.86
C ILE A 188 -1.50 -3.54 -2.53
N GLY A 189 -2.05 -2.32 -2.55
CA GLY A 189 -2.17 -1.47 -1.37
C GLY A 189 -2.92 -2.13 -0.21
N TYR A 190 -3.87 -3.03 -0.52
CA TYR A 190 -4.61 -3.80 0.48
C TYR A 190 -3.67 -4.64 1.36
N GLU A 191 -2.73 -5.37 0.74
CA GLU A 191 -1.79 -6.22 1.48
C GLU A 191 -0.87 -5.37 2.36
N ILE A 192 -0.43 -4.19 1.89
CA ILE A 192 0.34 -3.24 2.70
C ILE A 192 -0.44 -2.84 3.95
N LEU A 193 -1.68 -2.36 3.80
CA LEU A 193 -2.46 -1.88 4.94
C LEU A 193 -2.84 -2.98 5.92
N THR A 194 -3.24 -4.16 5.43
CA THR A 194 -3.64 -5.28 6.30
C THR A 194 -2.46 -5.95 6.98
N SER A 195 -1.24 -5.78 6.47
CA SER A 195 -0.03 -6.33 7.08
C SER A 195 0.50 -5.49 8.24
N LEU A 196 0.10 -4.21 8.35
CA LEU A 196 0.58 -3.31 9.42
C LEU A 196 0.25 -3.87 10.80
N GLY A 197 1.30 -4.26 11.53
CA GLY A 197 1.20 -4.95 12.81
C GLY A 197 0.73 -4.09 13.98
N HIS A 198 0.81 -4.67 15.17
CA HIS A 198 0.36 -4.07 16.43
C HIS A 198 1.44 -3.20 17.12
N ARG A 199 2.69 -3.23 16.63
CA ARG A 199 3.83 -2.51 17.23
C ARG A 199 3.83 -1.01 16.96
N PHE A 200 3.01 -0.55 16.00
CA PHE A 200 2.87 0.87 15.71
C PHE A 200 2.14 1.61 16.83
N HIS A 201 2.69 2.77 17.20
CA HIS A 201 1.92 3.78 17.90
C HIS A 201 0.91 4.41 16.93
N ARG A 202 -0.38 4.07 17.08
CA ARG A 202 -1.46 4.56 16.21
C ARG A 202 -2.04 5.85 16.77
N ARG A 203 -1.98 6.92 15.97
CA ARG A 203 -2.65 8.19 16.27
C ARG A 203 -3.75 8.42 15.24
N TYR A 204 -4.98 8.45 15.71
CA TYR A 204 -6.15 8.83 14.91
C TYR A 204 -6.27 10.35 14.97
N VAL A 205 -6.30 10.99 13.80
CA VAL A 205 -6.38 12.45 13.66
C VAL A 205 -7.68 12.77 12.94
N ASN A 206 -8.41 13.78 13.44
CA ASN A 206 -9.60 14.37 12.82
C ASN A 206 -10.61 13.38 12.21
N GLY A 207 -11.55 12.92 13.03
CA GLY A 207 -12.80 12.31 12.54
C GLY A 207 -13.74 13.35 11.95
#